data_AF-E2BIB2-F1
#
_entry.id   AF-E2BIB2-F1
#
_cell.length_a   1.000
_cell.length_b   1.000
_cell.length_c   1.000
_cell.angle_alpha   90.00
_cell.angle_beta   90.00
_cell.angle_gamma   90.00
#
_symmetry.space_group_name_H-M   'P 1'
#
loop_
_entity.id
_entity.type
_entity.pdbx_description
1 polymer ?
#
loop_
_entity_poly.entity_id
_entity_poly.type
_entity_poly.pdbx_seq_one_letter_code
_entity_poly.pdbx_strand_id
1 'polypeptide(L)' 'RIDSVRRSVDPPYSGPHRIIRRVTDRVFIIDINGEEKTLN' A
#
# COMPACT_ATOMS: atom_id res chain seq x y z
N ARG A 1 13.14 5.27 0.77
CA ARG A 1 12.98 4.99 2.21
C ARG A 1 11.91 5.96 2.73
N ILE A 2 10.72 5.47 3.08
CA ILE A 2 9.62 6.31 3.57
C ILE A 2 9.72 6.32 5.10
N ASP A 3 10.72 7.01 5.63
CA ASP A 3 10.80 7.29 7.08
C ASP A 3 9.86 8.45 7.39
N SER A 4 8.55 8.23 7.30
CA SER A 4 7.58 9.17 7.83
C SER A 4 7.12 8.67 9.18
N VAL A 5 7.68 9.26 10.24
CA VAL A 5 7.21 9.12 11.62
C VAL A 5 5.69 9.32 11.60
N ARG A 6 4.92 8.25 11.83
CA ARG A 6 3.46 8.32 11.92
C ARG A 6 3.13 9.36 12.99
N ARG A 7 2.55 10.50 12.58
CA ARG A 7 2.01 11.44 13.56
C ARG A 7 0.82 10.76 14.21
N SER A 8 0.61 10.98 15.51
CA SER A 8 -0.39 10.29 16.33
C SER A 8 -1.85 10.41 15.85
N VAL A 9 -2.10 11.12 14.75
CA VAL A 9 -3.42 11.42 14.19
C VAL A 9 -3.61 10.82 12.78
N ASP A 10 -2.59 10.20 12.19
CA ASP A 10 -2.74 9.55 10.89
C ASP A 10 -3.49 8.21 11.04
N PRO A 11 -4.46 7.91 10.15
CA PRO A 11 -5.19 6.66 10.21
C PRO A 11 -4.22 5.47 10.07
N PRO A 12 -4.44 4.37 10.82
CA PRO A 12 -3.55 3.22 10.83
C PRO A 12 -3.50 2.48 9.48
N TYR A 13 -4.49 2.72 8.61
CA TYR A 13 -4.59 2.15 7.28
C TYR A 13 -4.91 3.26 6.28
N SER A 14 -4.22 3.25 5.14
CA SER A 14 -4.59 4.06 3.98
C SER A 14 -5.75 3.40 3.23
N GLY A 15 -6.47 4.18 2.41
CA GLY A 15 -7.75 3.83 1.79
C GLY A 15 -7.78 2.53 0.97
N PRO A 16 -8.93 2.20 0.35
CA PRO A 16 -9.06 1.01 -0.46
C PRO A 16 -8.19 1.14 -1.72
N HIS A 17 -7.08 0.40 -1.75
CA HIS A 17 -6.21 0.35 -2.92
C HIS A 17 -6.75 -0.62 -3.95
N ARG A 18 -6.58 -0.29 -5.24
CA ARG A 18 -6.96 -1.17 -6.33
C ARG A 18 -5.89 -2.23 -6.53
N ILE A 19 -6.27 -3.51 -6.49
CA ILE A 19 -5.35 -4.59 -6.87
C ILE A 19 -5.18 -4.58 -8.39
N ILE A 20 -3.94 -4.39 -8.85
CA ILE A 20 -3.56 -4.50 -10.26
C ILE A 20 -3.27 -5.97 -10.59
N ARG A 21 -2.48 -6.64 -9.75
CA ARG A 21 -2.06 -8.03 -9.99
C ARG A 21 -1.82 -8.79 -8.69
N ARG A 22 -2.25 -10.05 -8.66
CA ARG A 22 -1.87 -11.01 -7.62
C ARG A 22 -0.65 -11.81 -8.11
N VAL A 23 0.47 -11.72 -7.40
CA VAL A 23 1.72 -12.39 -7.78
C VAL A 23 1.81 -13.77 -7.11
N THR A 24 1.43 -13.84 -5.84
CA THR A 24 1.31 -15.09 -5.07
C THR A 24 0.13 -15.00 -4.11
N ASP A 25 -0.05 -15.99 -3.23
CA ASP A 25 -1.13 -15.95 -2.26
C ASP A 25 -1.06 -14.76 -1.30
N ARG A 26 0.14 -14.24 -1.02
CA ARG A 26 0.40 -13.13 -0.10
C ARG A 26 0.98 -11.88 -0.77
N VAL A 27 1.45 -11.99 -2.00
CA VAL A 27 2.09 -10.86 -2.71
C VAL A 27 1.13 -10.25 -3.72
N PHE A 28 0.85 -8.96 -3.56
CA PHE A 28 -0.07 -8.19 -4.39
C PHE A 28 0.63 -6.95 -4.94
N ILE A 29 0.36 -6.62 -6.18
CA ILE A 29 0.68 -5.31 -6.76
C ILE A 29 -0.60 -4.50 -6.73
N ILE A 30 -0.56 -3.39 -6.02
CA ILE A 30 -1.67 -2.47 -5.84
C ILE A 30 -1.34 -1.10 -6.42
N ASP A 31 -2.36 -0.39 -6.87
CA ASP A 31 -2.29 1.01 -7.25
C ASP A 31 -2.54 1.88 -6.01
N ILE A 32 -1.55 2.69 -5.65
CA ILE A 32 -1.70 3.75 -4.64
C ILE A 32 -1.52 5.10 -5.36
N ASN A 33 -2.63 5.81 -5.60
CA ASN A 33 -2.65 7.15 -6.21
C ASN A 33 -1.92 7.24 -7.58
N GLY A 34 -1.96 6.18 -8.40
CA GLY A 34 -1.29 6.11 -9.70
C GLY A 34 0.12 5.53 -9.65
N GLU A 35 0.60 5.12 -8.46
CA GLU A 35 1.89 4.45 -8.28
C GLU A 35 1.69 2.96 -7.99
N GLU A 36 2.33 2.09 -8.79
CA GLU A 36 2.31 0.66 -8.55
C GLU A 36 3.21 0.29 -7.37
N LYS A 37 2.63 -0.34 -6.33
CA LYS A 37 3.38 -0.83 -5.17
C LYS A 37 3.16 -2.31 -4.95
N THR A 38 4.26 -3.00 -4.63
CA THR A 38 4.23 -4.41 -4.22
C THR A 38 4.06 -4.49 -2.71
N LEU A 39 3.02 -5.19 -2.26
CA LEU A 39 2.75 -5.54 -0.87
C LEU A 39 2.95 -7.05 -0.67
N ASN A 40 3.39 -7.45 0.53
CA ASN A 40 3.61 -8.84 0.94
C ASN A 40 2.93 -9.19 2.27
#